data_AF-A0A9X8JNC2-F1
#
_entry.id   AF-A0A9X8JNC2-F1
#
_cell.length_a   1.000
_cell.length_b   1.000
_cell.length_c   1.000
_cell.angle_alpha   90.00
_cell.angle_beta   90.00
_cell.angle_gamma   90.00
#
_symmetry.space_group_name_H-M   'P 1'
#
loop_
_entity.id
_entity.type
_entity.pdbx_description
1 polymer ?
#
loop_
_entity_poly.entity_id
_entity_poly.type
_entity_poly.pdbx_seq_one_letter_code
_entity_poly.pdbx_strand_id
1 'polypeptide(L)' 'MHLKGRWLEESGFMTGMPITITVDRGRIIVETQINL' A
#
# COMPACT_ATOMS: atom_id res chain seq x y z
N MET A 1 1.60 -8.26 -10.08
CA MET A 1 1.39 -6.80 -10.10
C MET A 1 2.60 -6.17 -9.42
N HIS A 2 3.37 -5.33 -10.11
CA HIS A 2 4.51 -4.62 -9.52
C HIS A 2 4.14 -3.15 -9.36
N LEU A 3 3.74 -2.76 -8.15
CA LEU A 3 3.58 -1.35 -7.80
C LEU A 3 4.97 -0.74 -7.70
N LYS A 4 5.21 0.33 -8.47
CA LYS A 4 6.48 1.07 -8.46
C LYS A 4 6.22 2.55 -8.67
N GLY A 5 7.11 3.38 -8.12
CA GLY A 5 7.11 4.83 -8.31
C GLY A 5 7.25 5.59 -7.00
N ARG A 6 7.74 6.83 -7.09
CA ARG A 6 7.98 7.74 -5.96
C ARG A 6 6.72 8.03 -5.14
N TRP A 7 5.55 7.99 -5.78
CA TRP A 7 4.25 8.18 -5.13
C TRP A 7 3.98 7.19 -3.98
N LEU A 8 4.59 6.00 -4.01
CA LEU A 8 4.48 5.02 -2.92
C LEU A 8 5.18 5.54 -1.66
N GLU A 9 6.42 5.98 -1.78
CA GLU A 9 7.19 6.56 -0.68
C GLU A 9 6.53 7.84 -0.15
N GLU A 10 6.07 8.71 -1.05
CA GLU A 10 5.35 9.94 -0.70
C GLU A 10 4.02 9.67 0.01
N SER A 11 3.39 8.52 -0.25
CA SER A 11 2.17 8.06 0.43
C SER A 11 2.47 7.24 1.70
N GLY A 12 3.73 7.16 2.13
CA GLY A 12 4.15 6.48 3.37
C GLY A 12 4.41 4.99 3.23
N PHE A 13 4.48 4.45 2.00
CA PHE A 13 4.88 3.06 1.78
C PHE A 13 6.39 2.89 1.78
N MET A 14 6.86 1.96 2.60
CA MET A 14 8.29 1.63 2.73
C MET A 14 8.55 0.16 2.39
N THR A 15 9.74 -0.14 1.88
CA THR A 15 10.14 -1.52 1.59
C THR A 15 10.27 -2.31 2.90
N GLY A 16 9.77 -3.55 2.92
CA GLY A 16 9.87 -4.46 4.06
C GLY A 16 8.83 -4.23 5.16
N MET A 17 7.94 -3.25 5.01
CA MET A 17 6.81 -3.08 5.92
C MET A 17 5.63 -3.96 5.51
N PRO A 18 4.81 -4.43 6.46
CA PRO A 18 3.61 -5.17 6.12
C PRO A 18 2.52 -4.20 5.62
N ILE A 19 1.73 -4.68 4.67
CA ILE A 19 0.61 -3.95 4.06
C ILE A 19 -0.63 -4.82 4.03
N THR A 20 -1.79 -4.19 4.04
CA THR A 20 -3.07 -4.85 3.78
C THR A 20 -3.48 -4.55 2.35
N ILE A 21 -3.91 -5.59 1.62
CA ILE A 21 -4.47 -5.46 0.27
C ILE A 21 -5.89 -5.98 0.31
N THR A 22 -6.85 -5.12 -0.07
CA THR A 22 -8.26 -5.49 -0.16
C THR A 22 -8.82 -5.17 -1.55
N VAL A 23 -9.86 -5.90 -1.94
CA VAL A 23 -10.63 -5.61 -3.15
C VAL A 23 -12.01 -5.10 -2.70
N ASP A 24 -12.32 -3.85 -3.03
CA ASP A 24 -13.64 -3.26 -2.78
C ASP A 24 -14.14 -2.55 -4.04
N ARG A 25 -15.41 -2.81 -4.41
CA ARG A 25 -16.09 -2.18 -5.56
C ARG A 25 -15.26 -2.17 -6.87
N GLY A 26 -14.55 -3.27 -7.14
CA GLY A 26 -13.69 -3.41 -8.33
C GLY A 26 -12.38 -2.62 -8.28
N ARG A 27 -11.98 -2.12 -7.11
CA ARG A 27 -10.73 -1.41 -6.87
C ARG A 27 -9.83 -2.20 -5.95
N ILE A 28 -8.52 -2.09 -6.16
CA ILE A 28 -7.52 -2.56 -5.20
C ILE A 28 -7.22 -1.41 -4.26
N ILE A 29 -7.44 -1.63 -2.97
CA ILE A 29 -7.06 -0.72 -1.90
C ILE A 29 -5.83 -1.29 -1.22
N VAL A 30 -4.81 -0.45 -1.07
CA VAL A 30 -3.54 -0.81 -0.42
C VAL A 30 -3.38 0.11 0.77
N GLU A 31 -3.24 -0.45 1.96
CA GLU A 31 -3.14 0.29 3.22
C GLU A 31 -1.88 -0.12 3.96
N THR A 32 -1.24 0.85 4.61
CA THR A 32 -0.11 0.60 5.50
C THR A 32 -0.65 0.07 6.83
N GLN A 33 0.00 -0.92 7.43
CA GLN A 33 -0.34 -1.30 8.80
C GLN A 33 0.32 -0.29 9.74
N ILE A 34 -0.39 0.79 10.06
CA ILE A 34 0.00 1.69 11.14
C ILE A 34 -0.36 0.98 12.45
N ASN A 35 0.64 0.42 13.13
CA ASN A 35 0.50 0.03 14.53
C ASN A 35 0.42 1.33 15.33
N LEU A 36 -0.79 1.80 15.63
CA LEU A 36 -1.05 2.82 16.65
C LEU A 36 -0.83 2.21 18.05
#